data_AF-A0A535C883-F1
#
_entry.id   AF-A0A535C883-F1
#
_cell.length_a   1.000
_cell.length_b   1.000
_cell.length_c   1.000
_cell.angle_alpha   90.00
_cell.angle_beta   90.00
_cell.angle_gamma   90.00
#
_symmetry.space_group_name_H-M   'P 1'
#
loop_
_entity.id
_entity.type
_entity.pdbx_description
1 polymer ?
#
loop_
_entity_poly.entity_id
_entity_poly.type
_entity_poly.pdbx_seq_one_letter_code
_entity_poly.pdbx_strand_id
1 'polypeptide(L)'
;SKKTGRKLPLTVPFDLPSFVLNSLTVKSFNELFYHSQLSKRVHKVVPYEPFFYPLDSIHEWNRLYGKRGFLQYQFVVPFQDGFGAMREIIGRIRRSGEGSFLTVLKTFGTIRSPGMLSFPRPGITLALDFAYGGQKTLQLLDELDKVVRQSGGAVYPAKDARMSAENFQAFFPRWQEFAQYVDPHFSSSFWRRVSHAQKLVMV
;
A
#
# COMPACT_ATOMS: atom_id res chain seq x y z
N SER A 1 -7.27 4.03 39.88
CA SER A 1 -7.55 2.87 39.01
C SER A 1 -8.95 3.01 38.42
N LYS A 2 -9.09 3.51 37.19
CA LYS A 2 -10.37 3.54 36.46
C LYS A 2 -10.33 2.38 35.48
N LYS A 3 -11.21 1.39 35.66
CA LYS A 3 -11.39 0.26 34.74
C LYS A 3 -11.80 0.83 33.38
N THR A 4 -10.88 0.82 32.41
CA THR A 4 -11.22 1.07 31.02
C THR A 4 -12.11 -0.08 30.56
N GLY A 5 -13.39 0.23 30.31
CA GLY A 5 -14.33 -0.74 29.74
C GLY A 5 -13.73 -1.28 28.45
N ARG A 6 -13.42 -2.59 28.45
CA ARG A 6 -12.89 -3.31 27.29
C ARG A 6 -13.99 -3.27 26.23
N LYS A 7 -13.91 -2.33 25.29
CA LYS A 7 -14.81 -2.32 24.12
C LYS A 7 -14.56 -3.63 23.39
N LEU A 8 -15.58 -4.47 23.29
CA LEU A 8 -15.49 -5.71 22.54
C LEU A 8 -15.16 -5.33 21.09
N PRO A 9 -14.05 -5.85 20.53
CA PRO A 9 -13.70 -5.58 19.13
C PRO A 9 -14.86 -5.99 18.23
N LEU A 10 -15.27 -5.09 17.34
CA LEU A 10 -16.29 -5.36 16.33
C LEU A 10 -15.70 -6.42 15.40
N THR A 11 -16.16 -7.67 15.55
CA THR A 11 -15.71 -8.79 14.73
C THR A 11 -16.57 -8.82 13.48
N VAL A 12 -15.97 -8.81 12.30
CA VAL A 12 -16.67 -9.02 11.03
C VAL A 12 -16.95 -10.53 10.90
N PRO A 13 -18.19 -11.01 11.12
CA PRO A 13 -18.43 -12.43 11.36
C PRO A 13 -18.45 -13.28 10.08
N PHE A 14 -18.57 -12.65 8.90
CA PHE A 14 -18.68 -13.32 7.62
C PHE A 14 -17.86 -12.57 6.56
N ASP A 15 -17.33 -13.29 5.56
CA ASP A 15 -16.80 -12.65 4.36
C ASP A 15 -17.93 -11.87 3.71
N LEU A 16 -17.80 -10.54 3.65
CA LEU A 16 -18.80 -9.75 2.95
C LEU A 16 -18.79 -10.13 1.48
N PRO A 17 -19.97 -10.27 0.84
CA PRO A 17 -20.02 -10.47 -0.60
C PRO A 17 -19.20 -9.40 -1.31
N SER A 18 -18.49 -9.76 -2.37
CA SER A 18 -17.62 -8.83 -3.11
C SER A 18 -18.32 -7.57 -3.62
N PHE A 19 -19.66 -7.57 -3.67
CA PHE A 19 -20.49 -6.42 -4.03
C PHE A 19 -20.80 -5.45 -2.87
N VAL A 20 -20.54 -5.80 -1.60
CA VAL A 20 -20.81 -4.92 -0.44
C VAL A 20 -19.72 -3.85 -0.29
N LEU A 21 -18.50 -4.13 -0.76
CA LEU A 21 -17.46 -3.12 -1.00
C LEU A 21 -17.58 -2.52 -2.41
N ASN A 22 -18.78 -2.08 -2.79
CA ASN A 22 -18.94 -1.34 -4.04
C ASN A 22 -18.63 0.15 -3.84
N SER A 23 -18.48 0.88 -4.95
CA SER A 23 -18.16 2.31 -4.93
C SER A 23 -19.21 3.15 -4.18
N LEU A 24 -20.47 2.71 -4.12
CA LEU A 24 -21.55 3.44 -3.46
C LEU A 24 -21.44 3.36 -1.93
N THR A 25 -21.22 2.16 -1.37
CA THR A 25 -21.07 1.98 0.08
C THR A 25 -19.83 2.68 0.61
N VAL A 26 -18.70 2.56 -0.09
CA VAL A 26 -17.46 3.27 0.27
C VAL A 26 -17.68 4.78 0.20
N LYS A 27 -18.35 5.28 -0.84
CA LYS A 27 -18.65 6.71 -0.98
C LYS A 27 -19.54 7.21 0.17
N SER A 28 -20.62 6.51 0.49
CA SER A 28 -21.52 6.91 1.58
C SER A 28 -20.82 6.90 2.95
N PHE A 29 -19.98 5.90 3.22
CA PHE A 29 -19.18 5.87 4.45
C PHE A 29 -18.20 7.04 4.54
N ASN A 30 -17.47 7.30 3.45
CA ASN A 30 -16.51 8.41 3.39
C ASN A 30 -17.20 9.78 3.54
N GLU A 31 -18.38 9.95 2.93
CA GLU A 31 -19.18 11.18 3.03
C GLU A 31 -19.64 11.44 4.47
N LEU A 32 -20.17 10.41 5.13
CA LEU A 32 -20.56 10.49 6.54
C LEU A 32 -19.36 10.81 7.44
N PHE A 33 -18.22 10.14 7.21
CA PHE A 33 -17.01 10.40 7.98
C PHE A 33 -16.49 11.83 7.75
N TYR A 34 -16.46 12.30 6.51
CA TYR A 34 -16.06 13.66 6.16
C TYR A 34 -16.95 14.71 6.81
N HIS A 35 -18.27 14.53 6.77
CA HIS A 35 -19.21 15.46 7.39
C HIS A 35 -19.28 15.36 8.92
N SER A 36 -18.87 14.24 9.51
CA SER A 36 -18.76 14.12 10.98
C SER A 36 -17.67 15.02 11.58
N GLN A 37 -16.69 15.42 10.77
CA GLN A 37 -15.63 16.36 11.14
C GLN A 37 -16.13 17.80 11.01
N LEU A 38 -16.88 18.27 12.02
CA LEU A 38 -17.48 19.62 12.02
C LEU A 38 -16.44 20.77 12.08
N SER A 39 -15.27 20.51 12.66
CA SER A 39 -14.21 21.52 12.85
C SER A 39 -12.96 21.19 12.03
N LYS A 40 -12.38 22.21 11.38
CA LYS A 40 -11.13 22.09 10.61
C LYS A 40 -9.94 21.56 11.43
N ARG A 41 -9.93 21.85 12.74
CA ARG A 41 -8.92 21.38 13.69
C ARG A 41 -9.60 20.96 14.98
N VAL A 42 -9.27 19.76 15.45
CA VAL A 42 -9.75 19.23 16.74
C VAL A 42 -8.52 18.84 17.55
N HIS A 43 -8.42 19.36 18.77
CA HIS A 43 -7.40 18.95 19.74
C HIS A 43 -8.03 17.98 20.73
N LYS A 44 -7.48 16.77 20.86
CA LYS A 44 -8.00 15.75 21.77
C LYS A 44 -6.85 14.93 22.35
N VAL A 45 -6.90 14.68 23.65
CA VAL A 45 -6.04 13.69 24.30
C VAL A 45 -6.69 12.32 24.12
N VAL A 46 -5.94 11.38 23.53
CA VAL A 46 -6.39 10.02 23.28
C VAL A 46 -5.36 9.01 23.80
N PRO A 47 -5.79 7.81 24.24
CA PRO A 47 -4.85 6.74 24.58
C PRO A 47 -4.01 6.33 23.37
N TYR A 48 -2.83 5.77 23.62
CA TYR A 48 -1.86 5.45 22.57
C TYR A 48 -2.36 4.36 21.58
N GLU A 49 -3.05 3.32 22.09
CA GLU A 49 -3.56 2.21 21.26
C GLU A 49 -4.52 2.67 20.17
N PRO A 50 -5.66 3.32 20.48
CA PRO A 50 -6.60 3.76 19.46
C PRO A 50 -6.04 4.86 18.53
N PHE A 51 -4.94 5.52 18.93
CA PHE A 51 -4.26 6.50 18.09
C PHE A 51 -3.43 5.82 16.99
N PHE A 52 -2.63 4.81 17.33
CA PHE A 52 -1.75 4.11 16.39
C PHE A 52 -2.40 2.91 15.69
N TYR A 53 -3.36 2.28 16.36
CA TYR A 53 -4.00 1.03 15.93
C TYR A 53 -5.52 1.18 15.85
N PRO A 54 -6.05 2.20 15.14
CA PRO A 54 -7.50 2.40 15.06
C PRO A 54 -8.21 1.19 14.42
N LEU A 55 -7.53 0.47 13.53
CA LEU A 55 -8.07 -0.70 12.83
C LEU A 55 -8.05 -1.98 13.66
N ASP A 56 -7.23 -2.09 14.70
CA ASP A 56 -7.18 -3.26 15.58
C ASP A 56 -8.48 -3.41 16.39
N SER A 57 -9.30 -2.37 16.44
CA SER A 57 -10.66 -2.42 16.99
C SER A 57 -11.65 -3.20 16.11
N ILE A 58 -11.28 -3.51 14.86
CA ILE A 58 -12.06 -4.28 13.88
C ILE A 58 -11.36 -5.62 13.66
N HIS A 59 -11.84 -6.66 14.36
CA HIS A 59 -11.32 -8.02 14.14
C HIS A 59 -11.73 -8.55 12.77
N GLU A 60 -10.81 -9.26 12.11
CA GLU A 60 -11.02 -9.89 10.80
C GLU A 60 -11.37 -8.90 9.67
N TRP A 61 -10.90 -7.64 9.75
CA TRP A 61 -11.10 -6.62 8.69
C TRP A 61 -10.70 -7.10 7.29
N ASN A 62 -9.71 -7.99 7.20
CA ASN A 62 -9.26 -8.65 5.98
C ASN A 62 -10.37 -9.46 5.27
N ARG A 63 -11.41 -9.93 5.99
CA ARG A 63 -12.59 -10.59 5.40
C ARG A 63 -13.48 -9.66 4.59
N LEU A 64 -13.34 -8.34 4.78
CA LEU A 64 -14.07 -7.35 3.98
C LEU A 64 -13.70 -7.47 2.49
N TYR A 65 -12.49 -7.91 2.17
CA TYR A 65 -12.02 -8.04 0.78
C TYR A 65 -12.47 -9.34 0.08
N GLY A 66 -13.25 -10.19 0.77
CA GLY A 66 -13.79 -11.44 0.26
C GLY A 66 -12.75 -12.57 0.18
N LYS A 67 -13.21 -13.75 -0.25
CA LYS A 67 -12.44 -15.02 -0.21
C LYS A 67 -11.13 -15.01 -1.00
N ARG A 68 -11.02 -14.13 -2.00
CA ARG A 68 -9.81 -13.97 -2.82
C ARG A 68 -8.74 -13.10 -2.16
N GLY A 69 -9.06 -12.48 -1.02
CA GLY A 69 -8.18 -11.57 -0.30
C GLY A 69 -7.95 -10.26 -1.04
N PHE A 70 -6.84 -9.61 -0.72
CA PHE A 70 -6.45 -8.32 -1.26
C PHE A 70 -4.96 -8.26 -1.55
N LEU A 71 -4.56 -7.29 -2.36
CA LEU A 71 -3.19 -6.90 -2.58
C LEU A 71 -2.96 -5.52 -1.97
N GLN A 72 -2.00 -5.44 -1.05
CA GLN A 72 -1.54 -4.16 -0.55
C GLN A 72 -0.55 -3.55 -1.55
N TYR A 73 -0.74 -2.28 -1.86
CA TYR A 73 0.11 -1.52 -2.75
C TYR A 73 0.57 -0.26 -2.05
N GLN A 74 1.86 -0.20 -1.73
CA GLN A 74 2.46 0.97 -1.11
C GLN A 74 3.63 1.46 -1.96
N PHE A 75 3.61 2.75 -2.27
CA PHE A 75 4.67 3.40 -3.03
C PHE A 75 5.02 4.75 -2.43
N VAL A 76 6.14 5.32 -2.90
CA VAL A 76 6.56 6.69 -2.62
C VAL A 76 6.97 7.36 -3.93
N VAL A 77 6.58 8.62 -4.10
CA VAL A 77 7.00 9.48 -5.21
C VAL A 77 7.75 10.71 -4.66
N PRO A 78 8.82 11.19 -5.31
CA PRO A 78 9.60 12.34 -4.85
C PRO A 78 8.75 13.61 -4.76
N PHE A 79 9.15 14.60 -3.96
CA PHE A 79 8.36 15.85 -3.85
C PHE A 79 8.34 16.67 -5.14
N GLN A 80 9.43 16.68 -5.90
CA GLN A 80 9.63 17.58 -7.04
C GLN A 80 8.61 17.34 -8.18
N ASP A 81 8.19 16.08 -8.39
CA ASP A 81 7.16 15.68 -9.37
C ASP A 81 5.99 14.88 -8.76
N GLY A 82 5.98 14.74 -7.43
CA GLY A 82 5.11 13.80 -6.73
C GLY A 82 3.62 14.11 -6.86
N PHE A 83 3.24 15.39 -6.96
CA PHE A 83 1.84 15.77 -7.17
C PHE A 83 1.29 15.31 -8.52
N GLY A 84 2.10 15.41 -9.58
CA GLY A 84 1.73 14.95 -10.92
C GLY A 84 1.55 13.44 -10.96
N ALA A 85 2.56 12.71 -10.49
CA ALA A 85 2.52 11.25 -10.41
C ALA A 85 1.37 10.75 -9.52
N MET A 86 1.15 11.39 -8.37
CA MET A 86 0.06 11.03 -7.47
C MET A 86 -1.32 11.26 -8.10
N ARG A 87 -1.51 12.39 -8.80
CA ARG A 87 -2.75 12.67 -9.54
C ARG A 87 -3.00 11.63 -10.62
N GLU A 88 -1.96 11.24 -11.35
CA GLU A 88 -2.07 10.23 -12.40
C GLU A 88 -2.44 8.86 -11.80
N ILE A 89 -1.76 8.44 -10.73
CA ILE A 89 -2.02 7.17 -10.03
C ILE A 89 -3.46 7.12 -9.52
N ILE A 90 -3.91 8.14 -8.79
CA ILE A 90 -5.30 8.23 -8.30
C ILE A 90 -6.27 8.24 -9.49
N GLY A 91 -5.94 8.92 -10.58
CA GLY A 91 -6.72 8.94 -11.81
C GLY A 91 -6.88 7.54 -12.44
N ARG A 92 -5.81 6.75 -12.51
CA ARG A 92 -5.81 5.37 -13.02
C ARG A 92 -6.65 4.45 -12.14
N ILE A 93 -6.48 4.54 -10.81
CA ILE A 93 -7.29 3.82 -9.83
C ILE A 93 -8.78 4.15 -9.99
N ARG A 94 -9.12 5.44 -10.11
CA ARG A 94 -10.51 5.86 -10.30
C ARG A 94 -11.11 5.30 -11.60
N ARG A 95 -10.35 5.32 -12.71
CA ARG A 95 -10.81 4.81 -14.01
C ARG A 95 -10.93 3.29 -14.07
N SER A 96 -10.09 2.55 -13.35
CA SER A 96 -10.21 1.09 -13.28
C SER A 96 -11.46 0.64 -12.53
N GLY A 97 -12.02 1.49 -11.67
CA GLY A 97 -13.14 1.15 -10.81
C GLY A 97 -12.75 0.17 -9.69
N GLU A 98 -11.45 -0.07 -9.49
CA GLU A 98 -10.95 -0.81 -8.34
C GLU A 98 -10.78 0.15 -7.17
N GLY A 99 -11.71 0.10 -6.22
CA GLY A 99 -11.65 0.91 -5.01
C GLY A 99 -10.63 0.36 -4.01
N SER A 100 -9.94 1.26 -3.32
CA SER A 100 -9.17 0.92 -2.12
C SER A 100 -10.01 1.21 -0.89
N PHE A 101 -10.26 0.19 -0.06
CA PHE A 101 -11.07 0.36 1.15
C PHE A 101 -10.29 1.09 2.25
N LEU A 102 -9.00 0.74 2.41
CA LEU A 102 -8.10 1.44 3.32
C LEU A 102 -7.07 2.24 2.52
N THR A 103 -6.94 3.52 2.83
CA THR A 103 -5.95 4.40 2.19
C THR A 103 -5.19 5.18 3.25
N VAL A 104 -3.87 5.06 3.25
CA VAL A 104 -2.98 5.80 4.17
C VAL A 104 -2.07 6.70 3.36
N LEU A 105 -2.24 8.02 3.52
CA LEU A 105 -1.37 9.04 2.95
C LEU A 105 -0.43 9.58 4.03
N LYS A 106 0.87 9.62 3.74
CA LYS A 106 1.87 10.26 4.60
C LYS A 106 3.01 10.84 3.77
N THR A 107 3.77 11.77 4.36
CA THR A 107 5.00 12.31 3.77
C THR A 107 6.20 11.77 4.52
N PHE A 108 7.22 11.31 3.80
CA PHE A 108 8.51 10.96 4.38
C PHE A 108 9.42 12.18 4.43
N GLY A 109 10.14 12.32 5.55
CA GLY A 109 11.11 13.38 5.75
C GLY A 109 12.45 13.13 5.06
N THR A 110 13.45 13.93 5.42
CA THR A 110 14.78 13.94 4.79
C THR A 110 15.82 13.08 5.50
N ILE A 111 15.48 12.49 6.64
CA ILE A 111 16.39 11.61 7.39
C ILE A 111 16.67 10.36 6.55
N ARG A 112 17.94 10.19 6.17
CA ARG A 112 18.38 9.05 5.36
C ARG A 112 18.42 7.77 6.20
N SER A 113 17.77 6.72 5.70
CA SER A 113 17.91 5.38 6.27
C SER A 113 19.27 4.77 5.86
N PRO A 114 19.99 4.08 6.77
CA PRO A 114 21.32 3.55 6.49
C PRO A 114 21.32 2.34 5.53
N GLY A 115 20.18 1.67 5.34
CA GLY A 115 20.09 0.48 4.50
C GLY A 115 20.30 0.76 3.00
N MET A 116 21.05 -0.10 2.32
CA MET A 116 21.30 0.01 0.87
C MET A 116 20.02 -0.11 0.03
N LEU A 117 19.06 -0.91 0.51
CA LEU A 117 17.77 -1.16 -0.13
C LEU A 117 16.60 -0.49 0.61
N SER A 118 16.86 0.60 1.33
CA SER A 118 15.82 1.27 2.12
C SER A 118 14.71 1.85 1.25
N PHE A 119 13.47 1.56 1.64
CA PHE A 119 12.27 2.10 1.02
C PHE A 119 11.97 3.55 1.41
N PRO A 120 12.02 3.96 2.70
CA PRO A 120 11.76 5.34 3.07
C PRO A 120 12.76 6.28 2.42
N ARG A 121 12.23 7.29 1.72
CA ARG A 121 12.97 8.32 0.99
C ARG A 121 12.10 9.58 0.90
N PRO A 122 12.68 10.78 0.77
CA PRO A 122 11.92 12.03 0.76
C PRO A 122 10.83 12.00 -0.31
N GLY A 123 9.57 12.20 0.09
CA GLY A 123 8.46 12.15 -0.84
C GLY A 123 7.10 11.91 -0.21
N ILE A 124 6.09 11.80 -1.08
CA ILE A 124 4.70 11.49 -0.74
C ILE A 124 4.52 9.99 -0.90
N THR A 125 3.98 9.33 0.11
CA THR A 125 3.70 7.88 0.07
C THR A 125 2.23 7.61 0.33
N LEU A 126 1.70 6.68 -0.45
CA LEU A 126 0.33 6.21 -0.36
C LEU A 126 0.36 4.69 -0.21
N ALA A 127 -0.38 4.17 0.76
CA ALA A 127 -0.67 2.75 0.90
C ALA A 127 -2.16 2.51 0.64
N LEU A 128 -2.45 1.52 -0.19
CA LEU A 128 -3.77 1.17 -0.70
C LEU A 128 -3.96 -0.34 -0.59
N ASP A 129 -5.18 -0.79 -0.32
CA ASP A 129 -5.57 -2.19 -0.28
C ASP A 129 -6.61 -2.47 -1.36
N PHE A 130 -6.23 -3.25 -2.38
CA PHE A 130 -7.09 -3.61 -3.51
C PHE A 130 -7.68 -5.01 -3.31
N ALA A 131 -9.00 -5.15 -3.30
CA ALA A 131 -9.63 -6.47 -3.36
C ALA A 131 -9.16 -7.22 -4.62
N TYR A 132 -8.76 -8.49 -4.49
CA TYR A 132 -8.12 -9.19 -5.59
C TYR A 132 -9.13 -9.62 -6.67
N GLY A 133 -9.27 -8.81 -7.70
CA GLY A 133 -10.11 -9.03 -8.88
C GLY A 133 -9.51 -9.98 -9.92
N GLY A 134 -8.26 -10.43 -9.75
CA GLY A 134 -7.55 -11.25 -10.74
C GLY A 134 -6.74 -10.40 -11.71
N GLN A 135 -6.81 -10.72 -13.01
CA GLN A 135 -5.95 -10.10 -14.02
C GLN A 135 -6.14 -8.59 -14.13
N LYS A 136 -7.37 -8.11 -13.93
CA LYS A 136 -7.68 -6.67 -13.92
C LYS A 136 -6.87 -5.91 -12.85
N THR A 137 -6.82 -6.46 -11.63
CA THR A 137 -6.04 -5.87 -10.52
C THR A 137 -4.55 -5.89 -10.84
N LEU A 138 -4.04 -7.01 -11.38
CA LEU A 138 -2.64 -7.12 -11.75
C LEU A 138 -2.24 -6.08 -12.82
N GLN A 139 -3.06 -5.94 -13.87
CA GLN A 139 -2.85 -4.95 -14.93
C GLN A 139 -2.86 -3.52 -14.39
N LEU A 140 -3.82 -3.18 -13.53
CA LEU A 140 -3.85 -1.88 -12.86
C LEU A 140 -2.54 -1.62 -12.11
N LEU A 141 -2.12 -2.56 -11.27
CA LEU A 141 -0.93 -2.38 -10.45
C LEU A 141 0.35 -2.29 -11.31
N ASP A 142 0.42 -3.00 -12.44
CA ASP A 142 1.51 -2.86 -13.42
C ASP A 142 1.53 -1.47 -14.07
N GLU A 143 0.37 -0.88 -14.36
CA GLU A 143 0.28 0.50 -14.83
C GLU A 143 0.74 1.50 -13.76
N LEU A 144 0.38 1.28 -12.49
CA LEU A 144 0.81 2.15 -11.39
C LEU A 144 2.32 2.08 -11.21
N ASP A 145 2.92 0.89 -11.30
CA ASP A 145 4.37 0.74 -11.21
C ASP A 145 5.12 1.55 -12.28
N LYS A 146 4.58 1.61 -13.50
CA LYS A 146 5.17 2.41 -14.58
C LYS A 146 5.21 3.89 -14.20
N VAL A 147 4.11 4.44 -13.66
CA VAL A 147 4.05 5.85 -13.23
C VAL A 147 5.02 6.08 -12.07
N VAL A 148 5.03 5.20 -11.07
CA VAL A 148 5.95 5.29 -9.93
C VAL A 148 7.40 5.26 -10.39
N ARG A 149 7.75 4.37 -11.32
CA ARG A 149 9.10 4.27 -11.88
C ARG A 149 9.49 5.51 -12.67
N GLN A 150 8.60 6.00 -13.53
CA GLN A 150 8.83 7.20 -14.34
C GLN A 150 9.01 8.45 -13.49
N SER A 151 8.34 8.54 -12.34
CA SER A 151 8.51 9.66 -11.42
C SER A 151 9.78 9.56 -10.55
N GLY A 152 10.66 8.57 -10.75
CA GLY A 152 11.79 8.31 -9.85
C GLY A 152 11.36 7.87 -8.44
N GLY A 153 10.13 7.37 -8.31
CA GLY A 153 9.60 6.81 -7.09
C GLY A 153 9.98 5.34 -6.92
N ALA A 154 9.36 4.69 -5.93
CA ALA A 154 9.50 3.25 -5.80
C ALA A 154 8.37 2.62 -4.98
N VAL A 155 8.13 1.34 -5.23
CA VAL A 155 7.16 0.49 -4.51
C VAL A 155 7.85 -0.20 -3.36
N TYR A 156 7.13 -0.48 -2.26
CA TYR A 156 7.69 -1.09 -1.06
C TYR A 156 7.76 -2.63 -1.17
N PRO A 157 8.96 -3.25 -1.19
CA PRO A 157 9.10 -4.71 -1.31
C PRO A 157 8.36 -5.50 -0.25
N ALA A 158 8.31 -4.99 1.00
CA ALA A 158 7.69 -5.72 2.10
C ALA A 158 6.17 -5.87 1.97
N LYS A 159 5.54 -5.08 1.09
CA LYS A 159 4.08 -5.11 0.86
C LYS A 159 3.70 -5.64 -0.51
N ASP A 160 4.67 -5.82 -1.40
CA ASP A 160 4.40 -6.19 -2.79
C ASP A 160 4.62 -7.70 -3.03
N ALA A 161 3.59 -8.35 -3.57
CA ALA A 161 3.59 -9.77 -3.84
C ALA A 161 3.98 -10.14 -5.29
N ARG A 162 4.21 -9.19 -6.19
CA ARG A 162 4.34 -9.40 -7.65
C ARG A 162 5.53 -8.68 -8.31
N MET A 163 6.33 -7.94 -7.56
CA MET A 163 7.32 -6.99 -8.07
C MET A 163 8.26 -7.67 -9.06
N SER A 164 8.35 -7.10 -10.26
CA SER A 164 9.24 -7.58 -11.32
C SER A 164 10.69 -7.21 -11.03
N ALA A 165 11.62 -7.95 -11.64
CA ALA A 165 13.05 -7.62 -11.61
C ALA A 165 13.30 -6.20 -12.16
N GLU A 166 12.72 -5.86 -13.31
CA GLU A 166 12.87 -4.52 -13.92
C GLU A 166 12.49 -3.41 -12.94
N ASN A 167 11.31 -3.51 -12.32
CA ASN A 167 10.83 -2.49 -11.40
C ASN A 167 11.69 -2.43 -10.14
N PHE A 168 12.00 -3.58 -9.51
CA PHE A 168 12.85 -3.61 -8.32
C PHE A 168 14.23 -2.99 -8.58
N GLN A 169 14.87 -3.36 -9.68
CA GLN A 169 16.22 -2.90 -10.01
C GLN A 169 16.23 -1.39 -10.32
N ALA A 170 15.17 -0.86 -10.93
CA ALA A 170 15.00 0.58 -11.11
C ALA A 170 14.71 1.32 -9.79
N PHE A 171 13.89 0.73 -8.92
CA PHE A 171 13.52 1.28 -7.61
C PHE A 171 14.67 1.30 -6.61
N PHE A 172 15.58 0.32 -6.73
CA PHE A 172 16.68 0.09 -5.79
C PHE A 172 17.98 -0.13 -6.57
N PRO A 173 18.56 0.92 -7.18
CA PRO A 173 19.71 0.79 -8.09
C PRO A 173 20.97 0.20 -7.43
N ARG A 174 21.08 0.29 -6.11
CA ARG A 174 22.20 -0.28 -5.32
C ARG A 174 22.04 -1.79 -5.05
N TRP A 175 21.11 -2.48 -5.70
CA TRP A 175 20.89 -3.92 -5.49
C TRP A 175 22.11 -4.78 -5.85
N GLN A 176 22.92 -4.37 -6.84
CA GLN A 176 24.13 -5.10 -7.22
C GLN A 176 25.23 -4.98 -6.17
N GLU A 177 25.42 -3.78 -5.60
CA GLU A 177 26.31 -3.58 -4.46
C GLU A 177 25.86 -4.45 -3.28
N PHE A 178 24.56 -4.44 -2.97
CA PHE A 178 24.00 -5.27 -1.91
C PHE A 178 24.20 -6.77 -2.16
N ALA A 179 24.04 -7.21 -3.41
CA ALA A 179 24.16 -8.63 -3.79
C ALA A 179 25.54 -9.22 -3.49
N GLN A 180 26.60 -8.41 -3.45
CA GLN A 180 27.95 -8.85 -3.09
C GLN A 180 28.07 -9.31 -1.63
N TYR A 181 27.15 -8.86 -0.77
CA TYR A 181 27.10 -9.23 0.65
C TYR A 181 26.12 -10.37 0.95
N VAL A 182 25.41 -10.87 -0.06
CA VAL A 182 24.45 -11.96 0.11
C VAL A 182 25.21 -13.28 0.18
N ASP A 183 25.03 -14.02 1.28
CA ASP A 183 25.51 -15.40 1.39
C ASP A 183 24.85 -16.27 0.32
N PRO A 184 25.62 -16.99 -0.53
CA PRO A 184 25.08 -17.89 -1.56
C PRO A 184 24.08 -18.94 -1.04
N HIS A 185 24.11 -19.28 0.25
CA HIS A 185 23.17 -20.22 0.87
C HIS A 185 21.85 -19.57 1.30
N PHE A 186 21.75 -18.24 1.30
CA PHE A 186 20.54 -17.51 1.60
C PHE A 186 19.76 -17.16 0.33
N SER A 187 18.49 -17.58 0.29
CA SER A 187 17.62 -17.30 -0.85
C SER A 187 16.17 -17.22 -0.43
N SER A 188 15.44 -16.25 -0.98
CA SER A 188 13.99 -16.14 -0.86
C SER A 188 13.33 -16.16 -2.24
N SER A 189 12.03 -16.50 -2.30
CA SER A 189 11.25 -16.41 -3.53
C SER A 189 11.27 -14.98 -4.09
N PHE A 190 11.21 -13.97 -3.20
CA PHE A 190 11.36 -12.57 -3.56
C PHE A 190 12.72 -12.30 -4.23
N TRP A 191 13.84 -12.68 -3.58
CA TRP A 191 15.17 -12.43 -4.11
C TRP A 191 15.35 -13.03 -5.50
N ARG A 192 14.99 -14.32 -5.68
CA ARG A 192 15.07 -15.00 -6.99
C ARG A 192 14.23 -14.29 -8.06
N ARG A 193 13.06 -13.75 -7.70
CA ARG A 193 12.22 -13.03 -8.66
C ARG A 193 12.83 -11.70 -9.12
N VAL A 194 13.49 -10.97 -8.21
CA VAL A 194 13.90 -9.59 -8.48
C VAL A 194 15.36 -9.43 -8.90
N SER A 195 16.23 -10.38 -8.56
CA SER A 195 17.65 -10.33 -8.88
C SER A 195 18.01 -10.96 -10.23
N HIS A 196 17.17 -11.86 -10.76
CA HIS A 196 17.37 -12.48 -12.06
C HIS A 196 16.62 -11.69 -13.14
N ALA A 197 17.32 -11.22 -14.16
CA ALA A 197 16.67 -10.73 -15.37
C ALA A 197 15.94 -11.92 -16.02
N GLN A 198 14.61 -11.89 -16.06
CA GLN A 198 13.88 -12.80 -16.94
C GLN A 198 14.36 -12.52 -18.37
N LYS A 199 15.16 -13.43 -18.94
CA LYS A 199 15.26 -13.51 -20.39
C LYS A 199 13.84 -13.88 -20.84
N LEU A 200 13.17 -12.95 -21.52
CA LEU A 200 11.96 -13.26 -22.27
C LEU A 200 12.35 -14.38 -23.24
N VAL A 201 12.01 -15.63 -22.92
CA VAL A 201 12.06 -16.71 -23.90
C VAL A 201 10.82 -16.48 -24.76
N MET A 202 10.98 -15.73 -25.84
CA MET A 202 10.04 -15.77 -26.94
C MET A 202 10.16 -17.16 -27.56
N VAL A 203 9.11 -17.97 -27.39
CA VAL A 203 8.84 -19.15 -28.22
C VAL A 203 7.73 -18.75 -29.19
#